data_AF-A0A6M1L6T9-F1
#
_entry.id   AF-A0A6M1L6T9-F1
#
_cell.length_a   1.000
_cell.length_b   1.000
_cell.length_c   1.000
_cell.angle_alpha   90.00
_cell.angle_beta   90.00
_cell.angle_gamma   90.00
#
_symmetry.space_group_name_H-M   'P 1'
#
loop_
_entity.id
_entity.type
_entity.pdbx_description
1 polymer ?
#
loop_
_entity_poly.entity_id
_entity_poly.type
_entity_poly.pdbx_seq_one_letter_code
_entity_poly.pdbx_strand_id
1 'polypeptide(L)'
;MTTRLFPPERGPRPLRPSTCGDEVPHTPLRPIWCCRVDGQPWPCGQARLLLRVEYDGNLPGLSIYLAGLMYEAMRDLYRLNPHDGPTPTTLFTRFMAWTRRPT
;
A
#
# COMPACT_ATOMS: atom_id res chain seq x y z
N MET A 1 21.95 -10.67 -60.42
CA MET A 1 20.56 -10.25 -60.15
C MET A 1 20.22 -10.66 -58.72
N THR A 2 20.25 -9.74 -57.76
CA THR A 2 19.85 -10.00 -56.37
C THR A 2 18.84 -8.95 -55.98
N THR A 3 17.57 -9.34 -55.87
CA THR A 3 16.52 -8.49 -55.32
C THR A 3 16.75 -8.40 -53.82
N ARG A 4 17.17 -7.24 -53.32
CA ARG A 4 17.20 -6.96 -51.89
C ARG A 4 15.79 -6.55 -51.45
N LEU A 5 15.15 -7.41 -50.66
CA LEU A 5 13.93 -7.05 -49.93
C LEU A 5 14.33 -6.23 -48.71
N PHE A 6 13.73 -5.06 -48.54
CA PHE A 6 13.83 -4.28 -47.31
C PHE A 6 12.96 -4.93 -46.22
N PRO A 7 13.41 -4.93 -44.95
CA PRO A 7 12.60 -5.46 -43.87
C PRO A 7 11.39 -4.55 -43.60
N PRO A 8 10.22 -5.10 -43.24
CA PRO A 8 9.06 -4.29 -42.90
C PRO A 8 9.33 -3.47 -41.62
N GLU A 9 8.82 -2.24 -41.61
CA GLU A 9 8.81 -1.34 -40.45
C GLU A 9 8.25 -2.07 -39.21
N ARG A 10 8.86 -1.86 -38.03
CA ARG A 10 8.34 -2.45 -36.78
C ARG A 10 6.93 -1.95 -36.55
N GLY A 11 5.98 -2.88 -36.42
CA GLY A 11 4.59 -2.56 -36.14
C GLY A 11 4.43 -1.73 -34.86
N PRO A 12 3.26 -1.07 -34.67
CA PRO A 12 2.98 -0.30 -33.47
C PRO A 12 3.20 -1.15 -32.22
N ARG A 13 3.70 -0.54 -31.14
CA ARG A 13 3.75 -1.24 -29.85
C ARG A 13 2.33 -1.72 -29.52
N PRO A 14 2.12 -3.02 -29.24
CA PRO A 14 0.82 -3.48 -28.81
C PRO A 14 0.44 -2.75 -27.52
N LEU A 15 -0.65 -1.99 -27.57
CA LEU A 15 -1.31 -1.46 -26.39
C LEU A 15 -1.90 -2.66 -25.64
N ARG A 16 -1.10 -3.24 -24.74
CA ARG A 16 -1.64 -4.17 -23.75
C ARG A 16 -2.56 -3.36 -22.84
N PRO A 17 -3.80 -3.80 -22.58
CA PRO A 17 -4.59 -3.25 -21.50
C PRO A 17 -3.74 -3.38 -20.23
N SER A 18 -3.45 -2.25 -19.57
CA SER A 18 -2.86 -2.28 -18.23
C SER A 18 -3.80 -3.09 -17.36
N THR A 19 -3.29 -4.14 -16.73
CA THR A 19 -4.06 -4.97 -15.80
C THR A 19 -4.55 -4.10 -14.66
N CYS A 20 -5.86 -3.87 -14.59
CA CYS A 20 -6.52 -3.59 -13.32
C CYS A 20 -6.86 -4.95 -12.72
N GLY A 21 -6.15 -5.34 -11.65
CA GLY A 21 -6.47 -6.55 -10.88
C GLY A 21 -5.64 -7.79 -11.22
N ASP A 22 -4.35 -7.76 -10.89
CA ASP A 22 -3.54 -8.93 -10.50
C ASP A 22 -2.36 -8.47 -9.59
N GLU A 23 -2.49 -7.26 -9.04
CA GLU A 23 -1.46 -6.64 -8.22
C GLU A 23 -1.61 -7.16 -6.79
N VAL A 24 -0.53 -7.71 -6.24
CA VAL A 24 -0.49 -8.19 -4.84
C VAL A 24 -1.11 -7.12 -3.94
N PRO A 25 -2.07 -7.45 -3.06
CA PRO A 25 -2.76 -6.42 -2.29
C PRO A 25 -1.77 -5.75 -1.34
N HIS A 26 -1.85 -4.42 -1.22
CA HIS A 26 -1.04 -3.60 -0.32
C HIS A 26 -1.39 -3.87 1.16
N THR A 27 -1.03 -5.05 1.63
CA THR A 27 -1.32 -5.60 2.95
C THR A 27 -0.09 -5.50 3.86
N PRO A 28 -0.28 -5.50 5.20
CA PRO A 28 0.84 -5.43 6.12
C PRO A 28 1.62 -6.74 6.16
N LEU A 29 2.95 -6.65 6.11
CA LEU A 29 3.89 -7.73 6.40
C LEU A 29 4.25 -7.66 7.87
N ARG A 30 3.77 -8.60 8.68
CA ARG A 30 4.14 -8.72 10.09
C ARG A 30 5.41 -9.55 10.26
N PRO A 31 6.24 -9.32 11.29
CA PRO A 31 6.08 -8.32 12.37
C PRO A 31 6.67 -6.93 12.06
N ILE A 32 7.24 -6.71 10.88
CA ILE A 32 7.92 -5.45 10.54
C ILE A 32 6.96 -4.31 10.16
N TRP A 33 5.71 -4.65 9.85
CA TRP A 33 4.63 -3.74 9.42
C TRP A 33 4.98 -2.92 8.17
N CYS A 34 5.75 -3.47 7.24
CA CYS A 34 5.95 -2.89 5.90
C CYS A 34 4.88 -3.39 4.93
N CYS A 35 4.63 -2.68 3.85
CA CYS A 35 3.74 -3.15 2.80
C CYS A 35 4.43 -4.24 1.97
N ARG A 36 3.67 -5.29 1.60
CA ARG A 36 4.19 -6.40 0.77
C ARG A 36 4.60 -6.00 -0.64
N VAL A 37 4.05 -4.91 -1.17
CA VAL A 37 4.24 -4.51 -2.58
C VAL A 37 5.40 -3.54 -2.73
N ASP A 38 5.39 -2.46 -1.95
CA ASP A 38 6.32 -1.33 -2.09
C ASP A 38 7.38 -1.27 -0.98
N GLY A 39 7.30 -2.13 0.03
CA GLY A 39 8.21 -2.17 1.17
C GLY A 39 8.11 -0.98 2.12
N GLN A 40 7.22 -0.01 1.86
CA GLN A 40 7.05 1.19 2.67
C GLN A 40 6.36 0.87 4.00
N PRO A 41 6.48 1.73 5.02
CA PRO A 41 5.75 1.56 6.27
C PRO A 41 4.23 1.47 6.02
N TRP A 42 3.63 0.32 6.29
CA TRP A 42 2.19 0.11 6.14
C TRP A 42 1.41 0.85 7.23
N PRO A 43 0.32 1.59 6.96
CA PRO A 43 -0.32 1.76 5.65
C PRO A 43 0.49 2.69 4.74
N CYS A 44 0.90 2.16 3.58
CA CYS A 44 1.53 2.92 2.51
C CYS A 44 0.48 3.77 1.75
N GLY A 45 0.92 4.66 0.85
CA GLY A 45 0.02 5.56 0.11
C GLY A 45 -1.12 4.83 -0.59
N GLN A 46 -0.82 3.77 -1.34
CA GLN A 46 -1.83 2.97 -2.04
C GLN A 46 -2.77 2.25 -1.07
N ALA A 47 -2.24 1.65 0.01
CA ALA A 47 -3.08 1.01 1.03
C ALA A 47 -4.08 1.99 1.64
N ARG A 48 -3.67 3.24 1.92
CA ARG A 48 -4.58 4.28 2.47
C ARG A 48 -5.69 4.64 1.49
N LEU A 49 -5.40 4.71 0.20
CA LEU A 49 -6.39 4.99 -0.84
C LEU A 49 -7.38 3.82 -0.97
N LEU A 50 -6.87 2.59 -1.11
CA LEU A 50 -7.69 1.39 -1.22
C LEU A 50 -8.59 1.20 0.00
N LEU A 51 -8.06 1.39 1.22
CA LEU A 51 -8.85 1.31 2.44
C LEU A 51 -9.94 2.38 2.53
N ARG A 52 -9.71 3.58 1.99
CA ARG A 52 -10.76 4.60 1.94
C ARG A 52 -11.87 4.25 0.95
N VAL A 53 -11.52 3.64 -0.18
CA VAL A 53 -12.50 3.18 -1.16
C VAL A 53 -13.32 2.02 -0.59
N GLU A 54 -12.64 1.04 0.03
CA GLU A 54 -13.29 -0.14 0.62
C GLU A 54 -14.27 0.24 1.74
N TYR A 55 -13.91 1.20 2.58
CA TYR A 55 -14.74 1.68 3.69
C TYR A 55 -15.48 2.98 3.34
N ASP A 56 -15.71 3.27 2.05
CA ASP A 56 -16.53 4.42 1.68
C ASP A 56 -17.94 4.27 2.28
N GLY A 57 -18.44 5.36 2.87
CA GLY A 57 -19.67 5.33 3.68
C GLY A 57 -19.56 4.69 5.08
N ASN A 58 -18.40 4.13 5.48
CA ASN A 58 -18.16 3.56 6.83
C ASN A 58 -16.79 3.95 7.42
N LEU A 59 -16.54 5.26 7.52
CA LEU A 59 -15.34 5.81 8.16
C LEU A 59 -15.16 5.42 9.65
N PRO A 60 -16.24 5.27 10.46
CA PRO A 60 -16.09 4.73 11.81
C PRO A 60 -15.53 3.30 11.82
N GLY A 61 -16.02 2.44 10.92
CA GLY A 61 -15.51 1.08 10.76
C GLY A 61 -14.04 1.03 10.36
N LEU A 62 -13.63 1.89 9.42
CA LEU A 62 -12.22 2.04 9.05
C LEU A 62 -11.34 2.44 10.25
N SER A 63 -11.82 3.38 11.06
CA SER A 63 -11.09 3.88 12.22
C SER A 63 -10.94 2.80 13.30
N ILE A 64 -11.98 2.00 13.55
CA ILE A 64 -11.92 0.87 14.50
C ILE A 64 -10.93 -0.18 14.00
N TYR A 65 -11.02 -0.55 12.72
CA TYR A 65 -10.10 -1.51 12.09
C TYR A 65 -8.64 -1.07 12.22
N LEU A 66 -8.33 0.17 11.86
CA LEU A 66 -6.97 0.71 11.93
C LEU A 66 -6.46 0.90 13.35
N ALA A 67 -7.33 1.21 14.32
CA ALA A 67 -6.95 1.26 15.73
C ALA A 67 -6.50 -0.12 16.25
N GLY A 68 -7.20 -1.19 15.88
CA GLY A 68 -6.81 -2.56 16.20
C GLY A 68 -5.44 -2.91 15.61
N LEU A 69 -5.23 -2.62 14.32
CA LEU A 69 -3.94 -2.86 13.67
C LEU A 69 -2.81 -1.98 14.24
N MET A 70 -3.09 -0.75 14.63
CA MET A 70 -2.11 0.13 15.29
C MET A 70 -1.63 -0.49 16.61
N TYR A 71 -2.54 -1.04 17.42
CA TYR A 71 -2.18 -1.71 18.67
C TYR A 71 -1.32 -2.96 18.43
N GLU A 72 -1.69 -3.77 17.45
CA GLU A 72 -0.87 -4.93 17.06
C GLU A 72 0.51 -4.51 16.53
N ALA A 73 0.59 -3.44 15.75
CA ALA A 73 1.84 -2.87 15.25
C ALA A 73 2.73 -2.36 16.37
N MET A 74 2.16 -1.65 17.34
CA MET A 74 2.87 -1.20 18.53
C MET A 74 3.52 -2.39 19.25
N ARG A 75 2.73 -3.44 19.49
CA ARG A 75 3.20 -4.65 20.17
C ARG A 75 4.34 -5.35 19.41
N ASP A 76 4.20 -5.51 18.11
CA ASP A 76 5.19 -6.21 17.30
C ASP A 76 6.48 -5.39 17.14
N LEU A 77 6.37 -4.09 16.86
CA LEU A 77 7.51 -3.21 16.65
C LEU A 77 8.32 -2.98 17.93
N TYR A 78 7.67 -2.85 19.09
CA TYR A 78 8.38 -2.76 20.38
C TYR A 78 9.04 -4.08 20.78
N ARG A 79 8.51 -5.23 20.34
CA ARG A 79 9.20 -6.51 20.55
C ARG A 79 10.42 -6.65 19.66
N LEU A 80 10.34 -6.20 18.41
CA LEU A 80 11.47 -6.22 17.47
C LEU A 80 12.58 -5.24 17.87
N ASN A 81 12.21 -4.05 18.34
CA ASN A 81 13.16 -3.02 18.77
C ASN A 81 12.69 -2.36 20.09
N PRO A 82 13.06 -2.94 21.25
CA PRO A 82 12.60 -2.45 22.55
C PRO A 82 13.14 -1.07 22.95
N HIS A 83 14.29 -0.67 22.41
CA HIS A 83 15.01 0.53 22.84
C HIS A 83 14.90 1.70 21.85
N ASP A 84 14.52 1.44 20.61
CA ASP A 84 14.43 2.44 19.54
C ASP A 84 13.20 2.20 18.65
N GLY A 85 12.08 1.85 19.29
CA GLY A 85 10.79 1.70 18.63
C GLY A 85 10.12 3.04 18.28
N PRO A 86 9.18 3.06 17.32
CA PRO A 86 8.47 4.27 16.94
C PRO A 86 7.61 4.79 18.09
N THR A 87 7.61 6.11 18.33
CA THR A 87 6.80 6.70 19.41
C THR A 87 5.30 6.45 19.22
N PRO A 88 4.48 6.46 20.29
CA PRO A 88 3.02 6.34 20.18
C PRO A 88 2.40 7.38 19.23
N THR A 89 2.90 8.62 19.25
CA THR A 89 2.47 9.70 18.35
C THR A 89 2.80 9.37 16.89
N THR A 90 3.97 8.80 16.62
CA THR A 90 4.36 8.37 15.27
C THR A 90 3.40 7.29 14.75
N LEU A 91 3.04 6.31 15.57
CA LEU A 91 2.08 5.27 15.21
C LEU A 91 0.67 5.84 14.99
N PHE A 92 0.22 6.76 15.84
CA PHE A 92 -1.06 7.45 15.66
C PHE A 92 -1.10 8.23 14.34
N THR A 93 -0.07 9.01 14.03
CA THR A 93 0.00 9.77 12.77
C THR A 93 -0.01 8.85 11.55
N ARG A 94 0.67 7.70 11.64
CA ARG A 94 0.77 6.72 10.57
C ARG A 94 -0.56 6.00 10.30
N PHE A 95 -1.26 5.55 11.34
CA PHE A 95 -2.49 4.75 11.20
C PHE A 95 -3.77 5.60 11.19
N MET A 96 -3.87 6.61 12.04
CA MET A 96 -5.14 7.28 12.36
C MET A 96 -5.26 8.70 11.80
N ALA A 97 -4.17 9.48 11.71
CA ALA A 97 -4.30 10.91 11.42
C ALA A 97 -4.95 11.21 10.05
N TRP A 98 -4.88 10.29 9.10
CA TRP A 98 -5.51 10.43 7.80
C TRP A 98 -6.95 9.90 7.76
N THR A 99 -7.45 9.14 8.73
CA THR A 99 -8.82 8.57 8.63
C THR A 99 -9.92 9.62 8.84
N ARG A 100 -9.55 10.78 9.38
CA ARG A 100 -10.45 11.90 9.61
C ARG A 100 -10.77 12.61 8.29
N ARG A 101 -12.03 12.99 8.12
CA ARG A 101 -12.42 13.91 7.04
C ARG A 101 -11.84 15.29 7.34
N PRO A 102 -11.22 16.00 6.38
CA PRO A 102 -10.92 17.41 6.56
C PRO A 102 -12.26 18.12 6.77
N THR A 103 -12.41 18.79 7.91
CA THR A 103 -13.51 19.71 8.18
C THR A 103 -13.31 21.00 7.42
#